data_AF-A0A6J1P4H5-F1
#
_entry.id   AF-A0A6J1P4H5-F1
#
_cell.length_a   1.000
_cell.length_b   1.000
_cell.length_c   1.000
_cell.angle_alpha   90.00
_cell.angle_beta   90.00
_cell.angle_gamma   90.00
#
_symmetry.space_group_name_H-M   'P 1'
#
loop_
_entity.id
_entity.type
_entity.pdbx_description
1 polymer ?
#
loop_
_entity_poly.entity_id
_entity_poly.type
_entity_poly.pdbx_seq_one_letter_code
_entity_poly.pdbx_strand_id
1 'polypeptide(L)'
;MRVLSIANFRGYRNVVYNLSLTDLTEQRRLVWYSTESDIDMCVVKGKDEEICQNYIRVLVSLAPGRLLVCGTNSFKPFCREYGVQRDSYHMEKEKSGQAVCPHDPEHNSTAVYADGELYSGTVADFSGMEPIIYREPLQTEPYDSMTLNAPDFVNSLVHGNFVYFFFRETAIEYINCGKAVFSRVARVCRDDRGGPHRFKQRWTSFLKSRLNCSVAGDFPFYFNEIQSTTELIEGVYGGLNAQLIYGTFTTPPNSISGSAVCAFSMQDIADTFEGTFKEQSAINSNWLPVNSAKVPEPRPGTCHNDSRQLPDQTLNFIKTHALMDESVPAFFGEPIVIRTSFHYRFTQIAVDPQVKTPGGKAYDVLFIGTDNGKIIKAINAVSYDSNKRAVPVVIEELQAFAAGSPVRALRVARAGRDAARLIAVSDREVLSLRLHRCSSEKISSCSECVALQDPYCAWDKQAGRCRAYSHGVSRWLDENSFYQSVSTGSHAACPH
;
A
#
# COMPACT_ATOMS: atom_id res chain seq x y z
N MET A 1 20.41 -9.06 -3.04
CA MET A 1 20.10 -8.01 -2.04
C MET A 1 18.62 -7.71 -2.13
N ARG A 2 17.83 -8.10 -1.13
CA ARG A 2 16.48 -7.53 -0.96
C ARG A 2 16.69 -6.31 -0.06
N VAL A 3 16.99 -5.17 -0.67
CA VAL A 3 17.01 -3.93 0.11
C VAL A 3 15.58 -3.71 0.59
N LEU A 4 15.40 -3.43 1.88
CA LEU A 4 14.14 -2.94 2.41
C LEU A 4 13.87 -1.58 1.76
N SER A 5 13.31 -1.59 0.55
CA SER A 5 12.71 -0.41 -0.06
C SER A 5 11.38 -0.21 0.62
N ILE A 6 11.41 0.54 1.72
CA ILE A 6 10.20 1.03 2.34
C ILE A 6 9.98 2.42 1.74
N ALA A 7 9.24 2.48 0.64
CA ALA A 7 8.72 3.74 0.13
C ALA A 7 7.93 4.44 1.25
N ASN A 8 8.14 5.75 1.43
CA ASN A 8 7.54 6.62 2.47
C ASN A 8 8.17 6.65 3.87
N PHE A 9 9.35 6.07 4.08
CA PHE A 9 10.03 6.16 5.37
C PHE A 9 10.65 7.55 5.65
N ARG A 10 10.48 8.08 6.88
CA ARG A 10 11.17 9.30 7.37
C ARG A 10 12.63 9.05 7.78
N GLY A 11 12.99 7.80 8.14
CA GLY A 11 14.26 7.51 8.81
C GLY A 11 15.44 7.15 7.91
N TYR A 12 15.37 7.42 6.60
CA TYR A 12 16.57 7.47 5.74
C TYR A 12 16.97 8.93 5.49
N ARG A 13 17.22 9.67 6.58
CA ARG A 13 17.82 11.00 6.52
C ARG A 13 19.32 10.85 6.27
N ASN A 14 19.80 11.36 5.15
CA ASN A 14 21.18 11.39 4.67
C ASN A 14 21.84 10.01 4.43
N VAL A 15 21.23 8.91 4.88
CA VAL A 15 21.85 7.58 4.87
C VAL A 15 20.83 6.51 4.47
N VAL A 16 21.26 5.55 3.66
CA VAL A 16 20.53 4.30 3.38
C VAL A 16 21.30 3.14 4.01
N TYR A 17 20.61 2.35 4.83
CA TYR A 17 21.17 1.18 5.50
C TYR A 17 20.82 -0.09 4.75
N ASN A 18 21.80 -0.96 4.53
CA ASN A 18 21.60 -2.30 4.04
C ASN A 18 21.76 -3.28 5.21
N LEU A 19 20.63 -3.77 5.70
CA LEU A 19 20.55 -4.62 6.88
C LEU A 19 20.30 -6.08 6.49
N SER A 20 20.91 -7.00 7.23
CA SER A 20 20.56 -8.41 7.19
C SER A 20 19.14 -8.63 7.71
N LEU A 21 18.33 -9.42 7.01
CA LEU A 21 16.95 -9.69 7.41
C LEU A 21 16.82 -10.64 8.61
N THR A 22 17.87 -11.38 8.95
CA THR A 22 17.85 -12.39 10.03
C THR A 22 18.06 -11.76 11.41
N ASP A 23 19.00 -10.83 11.51
CA ASP A 23 19.49 -10.26 12.77
C ASP A 23 19.60 -8.72 12.75
N LEU A 24 19.18 -8.06 11.66
CA LEU A 24 19.27 -6.61 11.46
C LEU A 24 20.69 -6.05 11.54
N THR A 25 21.72 -6.89 11.32
CA THR A 25 23.11 -6.42 11.25
C THR A 25 23.33 -5.54 10.03
N GLU A 26 23.99 -4.39 10.22
CA GLU A 26 24.37 -3.51 9.10
C GLU A 26 25.46 -4.21 8.27
N GLN A 27 25.11 -4.53 7.02
CA GLN A 27 26.06 -5.06 6.05
C GLN A 27 26.82 -3.93 5.39
N ARG A 28 26.11 -2.86 5.00
CA ARG A 28 26.65 -1.69 4.30
C ARG A 28 25.79 -0.46 4.57
N ARG A 29 26.37 0.71 4.30
CA ARG A 29 25.64 1.98 4.24
C ARG A 29 26.03 2.80 3.02
N LEU A 30 25.05 3.53 2.51
CA LEU A 30 25.22 4.57 1.50
C LEU A 30 24.97 5.91 2.19
N VAL A 31 25.94 6.81 2.12
CA VAL A 31 25.87 8.13 2.75
C VAL A 31 25.74 9.18 1.66
N TRP A 32 24.75 10.04 1.79
CA TRP A 32 24.42 11.10 0.85
C TRP A 32 23.80 12.29 1.58
N TYR A 33 24.67 13.21 2.02
CA TYR A 33 24.26 14.50 2.56
C TYR A 33 23.97 15.51 1.45
N SER A 34 23.12 16.49 1.77
CA SER A 34 22.99 17.71 0.96
C SER A 34 24.25 18.58 1.06
N THR A 35 24.51 19.36 0.02
CA THR A 35 25.61 20.35 0.04
C THR A 35 25.23 21.52 0.95
N GLU A 36 26.23 22.19 1.53
CA GLU A 36 26.01 23.39 2.35
C GLU A 36 25.20 24.44 1.58
N SER A 37 25.50 24.65 0.30
CA SER A 37 24.76 25.58 -0.57
C SER A 37 23.28 25.24 -0.74
N ASP A 38 22.92 23.96 -0.81
CA ASP A 38 21.53 23.53 -0.95
C ASP A 38 20.79 23.65 0.40
N ILE A 39 21.49 23.41 1.52
CA ILE A 39 20.96 23.63 2.88
C ILE A 39 20.70 25.12 3.11
N ASP A 40 21.66 25.99 2.81
CA ASP A 40 21.53 27.45 2.95
C ASP A 40 20.36 27.97 2.11
N MET A 41 20.23 27.50 0.86
CA MET A 41 19.12 27.89 -0.01
C MET A 41 17.76 27.44 0.53
N CYS A 42 17.68 26.26 1.16
CA CYS A 42 16.47 25.76 1.80
C CYS A 42 16.05 26.65 2.98
N VAL A 43 17.00 27.05 3.82
CA VAL A 43 16.76 27.95 4.95
C VAL A 43 16.37 29.36 4.48
N VAL A 44 17.04 29.88 3.45
CA VAL A 44 16.70 31.18 2.82
C VAL A 44 15.27 31.18 2.25
N LYS A 45 14.77 30.03 1.78
CA LYS A 45 13.38 29.84 1.33
C LYS A 45 12.36 29.68 2.47
N GLY A 46 12.80 29.81 3.73
CA GLY A 46 11.93 29.84 4.90
C GLY A 46 11.59 28.47 5.49
N LYS A 47 12.39 27.43 5.22
CA LYS A 47 12.25 26.11 5.85
C LYS A 47 13.17 25.99 7.06
N ASP A 48 12.78 25.16 8.04
CA ASP A 48 13.59 24.94 9.24
C ASP A 48 14.89 24.20 8.92
N GLU A 49 15.98 24.58 9.59
CA GLU A 49 17.30 23.98 9.39
C GLU A 49 17.31 22.46 9.63
N GLU A 50 16.50 21.98 10.59
CA GLU A 50 16.38 20.54 10.91
C GLU A 50 15.81 19.71 9.76
N ILE A 51 14.88 20.29 8.97
CA ILE A 51 14.25 19.63 7.83
C ILE A 51 14.99 19.88 6.51
N CYS A 52 15.93 20.82 6.46
CA CYS A 52 16.79 21.07 5.31
C CYS A 52 17.91 20.02 5.23
N GLN A 53 17.52 18.77 5.00
CA GLN A 53 18.40 17.61 4.89
C GLN A 53 17.99 16.75 3.69
N ASN A 54 18.78 15.73 3.36
CA ASN A 54 18.44 14.81 2.30
C ASN A 54 17.61 13.63 2.82
N TYR A 55 16.32 13.59 2.54
CA TYR A 55 15.46 12.46 2.91
C TYR A 55 15.30 11.54 1.70
N ILE A 56 15.76 10.29 1.82
CA ILE A 56 15.63 9.32 0.71
C ILE A 56 14.20 8.81 0.64
N ARG A 57 13.54 9.01 -0.51
CA ARG A 57 12.11 8.69 -0.71
C ARG A 57 11.87 7.64 -1.78
N VAL A 58 12.78 7.51 -2.74
CA VAL A 58 12.70 6.49 -3.80
C VAL A 58 13.94 5.62 -3.75
N LEU A 59 13.74 4.31 -3.71
CA LEU A 59 14.80 3.31 -3.78
C LEU A 59 14.33 2.13 -4.63
N VAL A 60 14.87 1.98 -5.83
CA VAL A 60 14.50 0.89 -6.75
C VAL A 60 15.72 0.20 -7.32
N SER A 61 15.60 -1.09 -7.64
CA SER A 61 16.63 -1.84 -8.35
C SER A 61 16.39 -1.72 -9.85
N LEU A 62 17.31 -1.06 -10.56
CA LEU A 62 17.21 -0.90 -12.02
C LEU A 62 17.61 -2.19 -12.76
N ALA A 63 18.66 -2.83 -12.27
CA ALA A 63 19.18 -4.11 -12.75
C ALA A 63 19.92 -4.80 -11.61
N PRO A 64 20.30 -6.09 -11.74
CA PRO A 64 21.18 -6.73 -10.76
C PRO A 64 22.45 -5.89 -10.56
N GLY A 65 22.68 -5.44 -9.32
CA GLY A 65 23.83 -4.62 -8.96
C GLY A 65 23.74 -3.14 -9.36
N ARG A 66 22.58 -2.64 -9.84
CA ARG A 66 22.34 -1.22 -10.09
C ARG A 66 21.10 -0.72 -9.36
N LEU A 67 21.26 0.36 -8.60
CA LEU A 67 20.22 0.96 -7.78
C LEU A 67 19.95 2.38 -8.25
N LEU A 68 18.69 2.81 -8.23
CA LEU A 68 18.31 4.21 -8.31
C LEU A 68 17.86 4.66 -6.94
N VAL A 69 18.47 5.74 -6.46
CA VAL A 69 18.18 6.35 -5.16
C VAL A 69 17.82 7.80 -5.39
N CYS A 70 16.64 8.24 -4.95
CA CYS A 70 16.25 9.65 -5.01
C CYS A 70 15.95 10.18 -3.61
N GLY A 71 16.40 11.40 -3.36
CA GLY A 71 16.18 12.08 -2.10
C GLY A 71 15.72 13.52 -2.29
N THR A 72 15.08 14.07 -1.26
CA THR A 72 14.55 15.45 -1.25
C THR A 72 15.66 16.49 -1.38
N ASN A 73 16.88 16.15 -0.94
CA ASN A 73 18.08 16.98 -0.95
C ASN A 73 17.80 18.45 -0.59
N SER A 74 17.34 18.69 0.64
CA SER A 74 17.00 20.03 1.15
C SER A 74 16.01 20.78 0.25
N PHE A 75 14.86 20.15 -0.04
CA PHE A 75 13.82 20.69 -0.92
C PHE A 75 14.31 21.01 -2.35
N LYS A 76 15.30 20.26 -2.84
CA LYS A 76 15.82 20.32 -4.21
C LYS A 76 16.11 18.89 -4.68
N PRO A 77 15.06 18.14 -5.06
CA PRO A 77 15.16 16.70 -5.23
C PRO A 77 16.12 16.29 -6.36
N PHE A 78 16.94 15.28 -6.08
CA PHE A 78 17.85 14.64 -7.04
C PHE A 78 17.69 13.13 -7.02
N CYS A 79 18.07 12.50 -8.13
CA CYS A 79 18.16 11.05 -8.28
C CYS A 79 19.58 10.67 -8.68
N ARG A 80 20.14 9.65 -8.03
CA ARG A 80 21.45 9.07 -8.32
C ARG A 80 21.33 7.59 -8.68
N GLU A 81 21.98 7.21 -9.77
CA GLU A 81 22.19 5.81 -10.12
C GLU A 81 23.50 5.34 -9.46
N TYR A 82 23.45 4.20 -8.77
CA TYR A 82 24.59 3.60 -8.09
C TYR A 82 24.89 2.20 -8.62
N GLY A 83 26.14 1.97 -8.97
CA GLY A 83 26.71 0.65 -9.18
C GLY A 83 27.11 0.02 -7.83
N VAL A 84 26.61 -1.18 -7.57
CA VAL A 84 26.91 -1.96 -6.35
C VAL A 84 28.11 -2.86 -6.63
N GLN A 85 29.26 -2.51 -6.07
CA GLN A 85 30.47 -3.34 -6.11
C GLN A 85 30.62 -4.15 -4.81
N ARG A 86 31.71 -4.93 -4.67
CA ARG A 86 31.90 -5.84 -3.53
C ARG A 86 31.90 -5.12 -2.17
N ASP A 87 32.41 -3.89 -2.08
CA ASP A 87 32.53 -3.19 -0.78
C ASP A 87 31.97 -1.75 -0.78
N SER A 88 31.50 -1.24 -1.92
CA SER A 88 31.10 0.17 -2.06
C SER A 88 29.97 0.40 -3.05
N TYR A 89 29.30 1.53 -2.87
CA TYR A 89 28.34 2.10 -3.82
C TYR A 89 29.04 3.21 -4.61
N HIS A 90 29.09 3.08 -5.93
CA HIS A 90 29.70 4.08 -6.80
C HIS A 90 28.60 4.82 -7.55
N MET A 91 28.54 6.14 -7.40
CA MET A 91 27.59 6.95 -8.15
C MET A 91 28.01 6.97 -9.62
N GLU A 92 27.12 6.51 -10.50
CA GLU A 92 27.35 6.43 -11.95
C GLU A 92 26.74 7.62 -12.68
N LYS A 93 25.54 8.06 -12.25
CA LYS A 93 24.81 9.18 -12.83
C LYS A 93 24.05 9.95 -11.76
N GLU A 94 23.88 11.24 -12.00
CA GLU A 94 22.99 12.11 -11.23
C GLU A 94 22.08 12.86 -12.20
N LYS A 95 20.78 12.93 -11.88
CA LYS A 95 19.78 13.68 -12.63
C LYS A 95 18.80 14.36 -11.69
N SER A 96 18.09 15.36 -12.21
CA SER A 96 17.00 16.02 -11.49
C SER A 96 16.00 14.98 -10.99
N GLY A 97 15.59 15.11 -9.73
CA GLY A 97 14.54 14.31 -9.11
C GLY A 97 13.16 14.96 -9.18
N GLN A 98 13.01 16.07 -9.91
CA GLN A 98 11.73 16.74 -10.08
C GLN A 98 10.68 15.80 -10.69
N ALA A 99 9.43 15.87 -10.19
CA ALA A 99 8.32 14.97 -10.52
C ALA A 99 8.54 13.48 -10.18
N VAL A 100 9.69 13.11 -9.61
CA VAL A 100 10.01 11.73 -9.19
C VAL A 100 10.08 11.60 -7.68
N CYS A 101 10.70 12.58 -7.02
CA CYS A 101 10.91 12.62 -5.59
C CYS A 101 10.27 13.91 -5.05
N PRO A 102 9.57 13.88 -3.90
CA PRO A 102 8.98 15.07 -3.33
C PRO A 102 10.06 16.08 -2.90
N HIS A 103 9.69 17.35 -2.81
CA HIS A 103 10.54 18.39 -2.24
C HIS A 103 10.47 18.36 -0.72
N ASP A 104 9.26 18.28 -0.17
CA ASP A 104 9.01 18.21 1.26
C ASP A 104 9.07 16.76 1.76
N PRO A 105 9.84 16.45 2.82
CA PRO A 105 9.92 15.09 3.37
C PRO A 105 8.60 14.59 3.99
N GLU A 106 7.68 15.49 4.33
CA GLU A 106 6.35 15.12 4.85
C GLU A 106 5.35 14.79 3.74
N HIS A 107 5.66 15.16 2.49
CA HIS A 107 4.76 14.92 1.37
C HIS A 107 4.68 13.43 1.02
N ASN A 108 3.47 12.91 0.91
CA ASN A 108 3.21 11.51 0.58
C ASN A 108 3.46 11.25 -0.91
N SER A 109 4.30 10.27 -1.20
CA SER A 109 4.70 9.96 -2.57
C SER A 109 4.73 8.45 -2.79
N THR A 110 4.77 8.02 -4.03
CA THR A 110 5.01 6.61 -4.33
C THR A 110 5.76 6.49 -5.64
N ALA A 111 6.53 5.43 -5.80
CA ALA A 111 7.21 5.14 -7.04
C ALA A 111 7.32 3.62 -7.26
N VAL A 112 7.19 3.22 -8.51
CA VAL A 112 7.36 1.83 -8.96
C VAL A 112 8.16 1.81 -10.25
N TYR A 113 9.11 0.87 -10.34
CA TYR A 113 9.94 0.68 -11.52
C TYR A 113 9.42 -0.50 -12.33
N ALA A 114 9.13 -0.28 -13.60
CA ALA A 114 8.54 -1.27 -14.50
C ALA A 114 9.06 -1.07 -15.92
N ASP A 115 9.43 -2.17 -16.59
CA ASP A 115 9.79 -2.18 -18.02
C ASP A 115 10.87 -1.17 -18.43
N GLY A 116 11.82 -0.90 -17.54
CA GLY A 116 12.90 0.05 -17.78
C GLY A 116 12.58 1.49 -17.37
N GLU A 117 11.33 1.79 -17.02
CA GLU A 117 10.81 3.11 -16.73
C GLU A 117 10.41 3.26 -15.26
N LEU A 118 10.53 4.47 -14.73
CA LEU A 118 10.08 4.80 -13.38
C LEU A 118 8.76 5.56 -13.45
N TYR A 119 7.77 5.05 -12.72
CA TYR A 119 6.47 5.66 -12.54
C TYR A 119 6.43 6.26 -11.13
N SER A 120 6.06 7.54 -11.02
CA SER A 120 6.02 8.24 -9.74
C SER A 120 4.73 9.02 -9.57
N GLY A 121 4.19 9.00 -8.34
CA GLY A 121 3.13 9.89 -7.88
C GLY A 121 3.70 10.79 -6.78
N THR A 122 3.79 12.09 -7.05
CA THR A 122 4.40 13.08 -6.13
C THR A 122 3.94 14.49 -6.51
N VAL A 123 4.67 15.53 -6.10
CA VAL A 123 4.52 16.92 -6.54
C VAL A 123 5.70 17.39 -7.38
N ALA A 124 5.41 18.23 -8.38
CA ALA A 124 6.41 18.75 -9.31
C ALA A 124 7.10 20.04 -8.83
N ASP A 125 6.47 20.78 -7.91
CA ASP A 125 6.89 22.10 -7.48
C ASP A 125 7.30 22.14 -5.99
N PHE A 126 7.96 23.24 -5.60
CA PHE A 126 8.45 23.44 -4.23
C PHE A 126 7.32 23.61 -3.21
N SER A 127 6.19 24.22 -3.59
CA SER A 127 5.07 24.47 -2.69
C SER A 127 4.17 23.25 -2.48
N GLY A 128 4.31 22.23 -3.32
CA GLY A 128 3.50 21.03 -3.28
C GLY A 128 2.08 21.23 -3.82
N MET A 129 1.87 22.25 -4.65
CA MET A 129 0.57 22.60 -5.24
C MET A 129 0.34 21.97 -6.62
N GLU A 130 1.37 21.39 -7.24
CA GLU A 130 1.31 20.72 -8.54
C GLU A 130 1.49 19.20 -8.38
N PRO A 131 0.45 18.46 -7.95
CA PRO A 131 0.49 17.02 -7.88
C PRO A 131 0.56 16.41 -9.29
N ILE A 132 1.34 15.34 -9.42
CA ILE A 132 1.68 14.76 -10.70
C ILE A 132 1.79 13.24 -10.62
N ILE A 133 1.29 12.55 -11.64
CA ILE A 133 1.72 11.19 -11.97
C ILE A 133 2.63 11.29 -13.20
N TYR A 134 3.87 10.87 -13.03
CA TYR A 134 4.96 11.07 -13.99
C TYR A 134 5.60 9.76 -14.41
N ARG A 135 5.90 9.66 -15.70
CA ARG A 135 6.80 8.66 -16.28
C ARG A 135 7.45 9.28 -17.50
N GLU A 136 8.74 9.56 -17.43
CA GLU A 136 9.49 10.32 -18.43
C GLU A 136 9.14 9.93 -19.89
N PRO A 137 8.63 10.85 -20.75
CA PRO A 137 8.28 12.26 -20.52
C PRO A 137 6.77 12.53 -20.31
N LEU A 138 5.94 11.50 -20.07
CA LEU A 138 4.50 11.63 -19.82
C LEU A 138 4.19 12.13 -18.42
N GLN A 139 3.20 13.02 -18.35
CA GLN A 139 2.71 13.58 -17.11
C GLN A 139 1.20 13.87 -17.17
N THR A 140 0.56 13.95 -16.01
CA THR A 140 -0.81 14.44 -15.86
C THR A 140 -0.92 15.92 -16.25
N GLU A 141 -2.14 16.40 -16.50
CA GLU A 141 -2.35 17.82 -16.80
C GLU A 141 -2.01 18.68 -15.57
N PRO A 142 -1.13 19.69 -15.69
CA PRO A 142 -0.79 20.58 -14.58
C PRO A 142 -1.99 21.35 -14.07
N TYR A 143 -2.09 21.49 -12.74
CA TYR A 143 -3.15 22.27 -12.06
C TYR A 143 -4.59 21.83 -12.41
N ASP A 144 -4.79 20.60 -12.84
CA ASP A 144 -6.11 20.06 -13.16
C ASP A 144 -6.71 19.26 -11.99
N SER A 145 -7.60 19.92 -11.24
CA SER A 145 -8.31 19.29 -10.11
C SER A 145 -9.25 18.16 -10.53
N MET A 146 -9.63 18.04 -11.81
CA MET A 146 -10.39 16.89 -12.32
C MET A 146 -9.54 15.62 -12.27
N THR A 147 -8.27 15.74 -12.63
CA THR A 147 -7.30 14.64 -12.62
C THR A 147 -6.80 14.35 -11.21
N LEU A 148 -6.26 15.35 -10.49
CA LEU A 148 -5.73 15.21 -9.13
C LEU A 148 -6.01 16.46 -8.29
N ASN A 149 -6.63 16.29 -7.11
CA ASN A 149 -6.95 17.42 -6.23
C ASN A 149 -6.40 17.23 -4.81
N ALA A 150 -5.21 17.77 -4.55
CA ALA A 150 -4.46 17.57 -3.29
C ALA A 150 -4.36 16.09 -2.87
N PRO A 151 -3.80 15.20 -3.74
CA PRO A 151 -3.68 13.79 -3.44
C PRO A 151 -2.57 13.50 -2.43
N ASP A 152 -2.80 12.53 -1.55
CA ASP A 152 -1.78 11.86 -0.75
C ASP A 152 -1.55 10.45 -1.31
N PHE A 153 -0.43 10.22 -1.97
CA PHE A 153 -0.10 8.90 -2.55
C PHE A 153 0.38 7.92 -1.49
N VAL A 154 -0.30 6.77 -1.39
CA VAL A 154 0.03 5.75 -0.38
C VAL A 154 0.77 4.54 -0.96
N ASN A 155 0.51 4.18 -2.23
CA ASN A 155 1.18 3.06 -2.90
C ASN A 155 1.04 3.10 -4.43
N SER A 156 1.91 2.37 -5.12
CA SER A 156 1.81 2.07 -6.55
C SER A 156 2.27 0.64 -6.84
N LEU A 157 1.65 -0.01 -7.83
CA LEU A 157 1.98 -1.38 -8.23
C LEU A 157 1.72 -1.63 -9.70
N VAL A 158 2.36 -2.66 -10.24
CA VAL A 158 2.23 -3.08 -11.63
C VAL A 158 1.38 -4.34 -11.69
N HIS A 159 0.35 -4.36 -12.54
CA HIS A 159 -0.47 -5.55 -12.78
C HIS A 159 -1.03 -5.55 -14.20
N GLY A 160 -0.85 -6.66 -14.92
CA GLY A 160 -1.22 -6.76 -16.33
C GLY A 160 -0.56 -5.66 -17.16
N ASN A 161 -1.34 -4.96 -17.98
CA ASN A 161 -0.84 -3.88 -18.85
C ASN A 161 -0.84 -2.49 -18.18
N PHE A 162 -1.09 -2.43 -16.88
CA PHE A 162 -1.31 -1.17 -16.18
C PHE A 162 -0.37 -0.99 -14.98
N VAL A 163 -0.11 0.28 -14.67
CA VAL A 163 0.41 0.72 -13.37
C VAL A 163 -0.75 1.34 -12.60
N TYR A 164 -0.96 0.86 -11.38
CA TYR A 164 -2.01 1.34 -10.47
C TYR A 164 -1.42 2.26 -9.40
N PHE A 165 -2.15 3.31 -9.06
CA PHE A 165 -1.80 4.27 -8.02
C PHE A 165 -2.94 4.35 -7.00
N PHE A 166 -2.58 4.27 -5.72
CA PHE A 166 -3.51 4.36 -4.60
C PHE A 166 -3.24 5.66 -3.85
N PHE A 167 -4.28 6.45 -3.66
CA PHE A 167 -4.18 7.75 -3.00
C PHE A 167 -5.52 8.16 -2.40
N ARG A 168 -5.51 9.18 -1.54
CA ARG A 168 -6.72 9.90 -1.14
C ARG A 168 -6.63 11.33 -1.64
N GLU A 169 -7.73 11.91 -2.11
CA GLU A 169 -7.77 13.27 -2.63
C GLU A 169 -9.07 13.98 -2.23
N THR A 170 -9.13 15.30 -2.38
CA THR A 170 -10.37 16.05 -2.17
C THR A 170 -11.36 15.79 -3.31
N ALA A 171 -12.54 15.26 -2.97
CA ALA A 171 -13.58 14.84 -3.92
C ALA A 171 -14.32 16.05 -4.52
N ILE A 172 -13.95 16.42 -5.74
CA ILE A 172 -14.62 17.50 -6.47
C ILE A 172 -16.08 17.18 -6.77
N GLU A 173 -16.43 15.90 -6.91
CA GLU A 173 -17.80 15.47 -7.17
C GLU A 173 -18.72 15.68 -5.97
N TYR A 174 -18.14 15.90 -4.80
CA TYR A 174 -18.86 16.15 -3.56
C TYR A 174 -18.86 17.63 -3.18
N ILE A 175 -18.13 18.50 -3.90
CA ILE A 175 -17.86 19.88 -3.47
C ILE A 175 -19.14 20.73 -3.31
N ASN A 176 -20.18 20.44 -4.10
CA ASN A 176 -21.50 21.07 -4.01
C ASN A 176 -22.27 20.69 -2.74
N CYS A 177 -21.92 19.56 -2.11
CA CYS A 177 -22.51 19.07 -0.86
C CYS A 177 -21.63 19.41 0.36
N GLY A 178 -20.33 19.63 0.15
CA GLY A 178 -19.36 19.95 1.18
C GLY A 178 -17.95 19.52 0.79
N LYS A 179 -16.98 19.69 1.70
CA LYS A 179 -15.62 19.19 1.48
C LYS A 179 -15.49 17.79 2.05
N ALA A 180 -15.14 16.83 1.21
CA ALA A 180 -14.83 15.46 1.60
C ALA A 180 -13.56 14.98 0.90
N VAL A 181 -12.80 14.13 1.57
CA VAL A 181 -11.69 13.39 0.98
C VAL A 181 -12.23 12.01 0.60
N PHE A 182 -11.87 11.49 -0.57
CA PHE A 182 -12.15 10.11 -0.97
C PHE A 182 -10.88 9.38 -1.37
N SER A 183 -10.84 8.09 -1.04
CA SER A 183 -9.79 7.18 -1.49
C SER A 183 -10.04 6.75 -2.93
N ARG A 184 -8.97 6.74 -3.72
CA ARG A 184 -8.97 6.44 -5.15
C ARG A 184 -7.98 5.36 -5.48
N VAL A 185 -8.32 4.59 -6.50
CA VAL A 185 -7.36 3.85 -7.33
C VAL A 185 -7.37 4.48 -8.72
N ALA A 186 -6.19 4.76 -9.26
CA ALA A 186 -6.02 5.17 -10.65
C ALA A 186 -5.19 4.15 -11.42
N ARG A 187 -5.34 4.11 -12.75
CA ARG A 187 -4.53 3.28 -13.63
C ARG A 187 -4.01 4.07 -14.83
N VAL A 188 -2.83 3.71 -15.32
CA VAL A 188 -2.26 4.17 -16.60
C VAL A 188 -1.70 2.98 -17.36
N CYS A 189 -1.74 3.03 -18.70
CA CYS A 189 -1.14 2.00 -19.54
C CYS A 189 0.38 2.08 -19.52
N ARG A 190 1.04 0.93 -19.43
CA ARG A 190 2.50 0.83 -19.49
C ARG A 190 3.07 1.24 -20.84
N ASP A 191 2.36 0.93 -21.92
CA ASP A 191 2.79 1.23 -23.29
C ASP A 191 2.26 2.57 -23.82
N ASP A 192 1.70 3.43 -22.96
CA ASP A 192 1.25 4.77 -23.37
C ASP A 192 2.46 5.55 -23.93
N ARG A 193 2.34 6.19 -25.08
CA ARG A 193 3.41 7.00 -25.72
C ARG A 193 3.02 8.47 -25.84
N GLY A 194 1.95 8.87 -25.15
CA GLY A 194 1.31 10.15 -25.33
C GLY A 194 0.40 10.18 -26.56
N GLY A 195 -0.31 11.28 -26.74
CA GLY A 195 -1.20 11.51 -27.88
C GLY A 195 -0.54 12.30 -29.02
N PRO A 196 -1.25 12.47 -30.15
CA PRO A 196 -0.83 13.34 -31.24
C PRO A 196 -0.78 14.82 -30.83
N HIS A 197 -0.09 15.61 -31.66
CA HIS A 197 -0.06 17.08 -31.59
C HIS A 197 0.27 17.65 -30.20
N ARG A 198 -0.74 18.18 -29.50
CA ARG A 198 -0.61 18.84 -28.18
C ARG A 198 -0.56 17.86 -27.01
N PHE A 199 -0.90 16.59 -27.24
CA PHE A 199 -0.97 15.56 -26.20
C PHE A 199 0.31 14.70 -26.08
N LYS A 200 1.40 15.07 -26.77
CA LYS A 200 2.65 14.27 -26.83
C LYS A 200 3.25 13.89 -25.48
N GLN A 201 3.04 14.73 -24.46
CA GLN A 201 3.56 14.53 -23.10
C GLN A 201 2.43 14.32 -22.07
N ARG A 202 1.22 13.97 -22.53
CA ARG A 202 0.05 13.77 -21.68
C ARG A 202 -0.37 12.31 -21.72
N TRP A 203 -0.76 11.78 -20.56
CA TRP A 203 -1.37 10.47 -20.47
C TRP A 203 -2.64 10.41 -21.33
N THR A 204 -2.76 9.33 -22.12
CA THR A 204 -3.95 9.06 -22.95
C THR A 204 -4.86 8.01 -22.33
N SER A 205 -4.41 7.41 -21.22
CA SER A 205 -5.03 6.26 -20.56
C SER A 205 -5.35 6.45 -19.08
N PHE A 206 -5.09 7.64 -18.51
CA PHE A 206 -5.34 7.91 -17.10
C PHE A 206 -6.83 7.86 -16.76
N LEU A 207 -7.21 6.96 -15.86
CA LEU A 207 -8.53 6.88 -15.25
C LEU A 207 -8.39 6.67 -13.74
N LYS A 208 -9.40 7.09 -12.97
CA LYS A 208 -9.51 6.85 -11.53
C LYS A 208 -10.92 6.46 -11.10
N SER A 209 -11.03 5.66 -10.04
CA SER A 209 -12.29 5.30 -9.40
C SER A 209 -12.18 5.39 -7.87
N ARG A 210 -13.32 5.57 -7.19
CA ARG A 210 -13.42 5.57 -5.72
C ARG A 210 -13.28 4.15 -5.17
N LEU A 211 -12.52 3.98 -4.10
CA LEU A 211 -12.51 2.76 -3.29
C LEU A 211 -13.61 2.84 -2.22
N ASN A 212 -14.49 1.84 -2.17
CA ASN A 212 -15.56 1.78 -1.17
C ASN A 212 -15.16 0.87 0.00
N CYS A 213 -14.66 1.48 1.07
CA CYS A 213 -14.49 0.83 2.36
C CYS A 213 -15.57 1.33 3.32
N SER A 214 -16.68 0.59 3.42
CA SER A 214 -17.82 0.96 4.28
C SER A 214 -18.46 -0.23 4.97
N VAL A 215 -19.09 0.03 6.12
CA VAL A 215 -19.97 -0.92 6.80
C VAL A 215 -21.35 -0.82 6.17
N ALA A 216 -21.87 -1.96 5.70
CA ALA A 216 -23.20 -2.05 5.13
C ALA A 216 -24.30 -1.85 6.20
N GLY A 217 -25.46 -1.37 5.77
CA GLY A 217 -26.63 -1.11 6.60
C GLY A 217 -27.59 -0.18 5.87
N ASP A 218 -28.72 0.18 6.50
CA ASP A 218 -29.69 1.15 5.94
C ASP A 218 -29.01 2.48 5.60
N PHE A 219 -28.02 2.87 6.41
CA PHE A 219 -27.14 4.00 6.19
C PHE A 219 -25.68 3.53 6.25
N PRO A 220 -24.98 3.42 5.10
CA PRO A 220 -23.60 2.98 5.08
C PRO A 220 -22.65 3.95 5.81
N PHE A 221 -21.73 3.40 6.60
CA PHE A 221 -20.69 4.19 7.28
C PHE A 221 -19.34 4.02 6.56
N TYR A 222 -18.76 5.13 6.07
CA TYR A 222 -17.58 5.10 5.20
C TYR A 222 -16.28 5.44 5.94
N PHE A 223 -15.21 4.68 5.66
CA PHE A 223 -13.84 5.01 6.00
C PHE A 223 -13.16 5.59 4.76
N ASN A 224 -13.13 6.92 4.68
CA ASN A 224 -12.85 7.62 3.42
C ASN A 224 -11.36 7.83 3.13
N GLU A 225 -10.47 7.77 4.12
CA GLU A 225 -9.06 8.14 3.97
C GLU A 225 -8.13 6.93 4.06
N ILE A 226 -7.64 6.45 2.92
CA ILE A 226 -6.66 5.38 2.83
C ILE A 226 -5.31 5.84 3.39
N GLN A 227 -4.64 4.99 4.17
CA GLN A 227 -3.36 5.29 4.81
C GLN A 227 -2.20 4.46 4.22
N SER A 228 -2.45 3.20 3.90
CA SER A 228 -1.47 2.31 3.28
C SER A 228 -2.17 1.15 2.56
N THR A 229 -1.44 0.47 1.68
CA THR A 229 -1.89 -0.79 1.07
C THR A 229 -0.76 -1.80 1.01
N THR A 230 -1.10 -3.08 0.90
CA THR A 230 -0.15 -4.17 0.68
C THR A 230 0.35 -4.24 -0.76
N GLU A 231 1.33 -5.12 -0.98
CA GLU A 231 1.54 -5.73 -2.29
C GLU A 231 0.36 -6.64 -2.67
N LEU A 232 0.38 -7.15 -3.91
CA LEU A 232 -0.64 -8.07 -4.39
C LEU A 232 -0.55 -9.42 -3.65
N ILE A 233 -1.67 -9.85 -3.06
CA ILE A 233 -1.78 -11.09 -2.31
C ILE A 233 -2.59 -12.10 -3.13
N GLU A 234 -1.97 -13.21 -3.49
CA GLU A 234 -2.64 -14.30 -4.19
C GLU A 234 -3.11 -15.38 -3.21
N GLY A 235 -4.37 -15.80 -3.33
CA GLY A 235 -4.94 -16.77 -2.42
C GLY A 235 -6.26 -17.38 -2.91
N VAL A 236 -6.78 -18.31 -2.10
CA VAL A 236 -8.08 -18.94 -2.32
C VAL A 236 -9.02 -18.56 -1.18
N TYR A 237 -10.17 -17.98 -1.52
CA TYR A 237 -11.13 -17.44 -0.56
C TYR A 237 -12.53 -18.00 -0.87
N GLY A 238 -13.11 -18.79 0.03
CA GLY A 238 -14.40 -19.45 -0.23
C GLY A 238 -14.41 -20.30 -1.52
N GLY A 239 -13.27 -20.90 -1.88
CA GLY A 239 -13.09 -21.65 -3.13
C GLY A 239 -12.80 -20.81 -4.37
N LEU A 240 -12.77 -19.47 -4.27
CA LEU A 240 -12.43 -18.56 -5.37
C LEU A 240 -10.95 -18.19 -5.33
N ASN A 241 -10.23 -18.41 -6.43
CA ASN A 241 -8.89 -17.85 -6.61
C ASN A 241 -9.01 -16.34 -6.83
N ALA A 242 -8.35 -15.55 -5.99
CA ALA A 242 -8.37 -14.09 -6.12
C ALA A 242 -6.98 -13.51 -5.86
N GLN A 243 -6.73 -12.36 -6.49
CA GLN A 243 -5.59 -11.50 -6.19
C GLN A 243 -6.12 -10.25 -5.49
N LEU A 244 -5.78 -10.11 -4.21
CA LEU A 244 -6.31 -9.08 -3.31
C LEU A 244 -5.24 -8.04 -2.97
N ILE A 245 -5.70 -6.83 -2.72
CA ILE A 245 -4.93 -5.75 -2.09
C ILE A 245 -5.66 -5.41 -0.79
N TYR A 246 -4.93 -5.46 0.33
CA TYR A 246 -5.44 -5.01 1.61
C TYR A 246 -5.02 -3.56 1.84
N GLY A 247 -5.95 -2.73 2.31
CA GLY A 247 -5.68 -1.33 2.63
C GLY A 247 -6.19 -0.96 4.01
N THR A 248 -5.46 -0.08 4.69
CA THR A 248 -5.90 0.58 5.93
C THR A 248 -6.60 1.88 5.59
N PHE A 249 -7.77 2.11 6.17
CA PHE A 249 -8.58 3.30 5.98
C PHE A 249 -8.91 3.93 7.32
N THR A 250 -9.05 5.24 7.36
CA THR A 250 -9.44 6.00 8.54
C THR A 250 -10.65 6.88 8.25
N THR A 251 -11.36 7.22 9.31
CA THR A 251 -12.29 8.35 9.29
C THR A 251 -11.51 9.67 9.25
N PRO A 252 -12.11 10.77 8.73
CA PRO A 252 -11.45 12.07 8.66
C PRO A 252 -10.92 12.57 10.02
N PRO A 253 -9.85 13.39 10.06
CA PRO A 253 -9.26 13.89 11.30
C PRO A 253 -10.23 14.66 12.20
N ASN A 254 -11.20 15.36 11.62
CA ASN A 254 -12.22 16.13 12.32
C ASN A 254 -13.46 15.32 12.73
N SER A 255 -13.40 13.99 12.64
CA SER A 255 -14.47 13.07 13.00
C SER A 255 -14.05 12.15 14.16
N ILE A 256 -15.01 11.34 14.66
CA ILE A 256 -14.71 10.31 15.65
C ILE A 256 -13.67 9.35 15.07
N SER A 257 -12.60 9.12 15.83
CA SER A 257 -11.47 8.28 15.44
C SER A 257 -11.91 6.84 15.18
N GLY A 258 -11.94 6.46 13.91
CA GLY A 258 -12.22 5.12 13.43
C GLY A 258 -11.20 4.71 12.38
N SER A 259 -10.81 3.44 12.41
CA SER A 259 -9.96 2.81 11.40
C SER A 259 -10.55 1.48 10.97
N ALA A 260 -10.31 1.12 9.71
CA ALA A 260 -10.76 -0.13 9.15
C ALA A 260 -9.70 -0.73 8.21
N VAL A 261 -9.74 -2.05 8.04
CA VAL A 261 -9.00 -2.75 6.97
C VAL A 261 -10.01 -3.28 5.97
N CYS A 262 -9.86 -2.89 4.70
CA CYS A 262 -10.65 -3.44 3.60
C CYS A 262 -9.74 -4.17 2.62
N ALA A 263 -10.28 -5.19 1.95
CA ALA A 263 -9.63 -5.86 0.84
C ALA A 263 -10.36 -5.51 -0.46
N PHE A 264 -9.62 -5.36 -1.56
CA PHE A 264 -10.14 -5.11 -2.90
C PHE A 264 -9.52 -6.13 -3.84
N SER A 265 -10.32 -6.77 -4.69
CA SER A 265 -9.77 -7.67 -5.70
C SER A 265 -9.35 -6.89 -6.94
N MET A 266 -8.30 -7.35 -7.62
CA MET A 266 -7.91 -6.76 -8.91
C MET A 266 -8.99 -6.92 -9.98
N GLN A 267 -9.85 -7.95 -9.85
CA GLN A 267 -10.99 -8.13 -10.75
C GLN A 267 -12.03 -7.02 -10.56
N ASP A 268 -12.45 -6.75 -9.32
CA ASP A 268 -13.43 -5.69 -9.02
C ASP A 268 -12.90 -4.31 -9.44
N ILE A 269 -11.59 -4.07 -9.25
CA ILE A 269 -10.91 -2.86 -9.73
C ILE A 269 -11.01 -2.77 -11.25
N ALA A 270 -10.66 -3.83 -11.98
CA ALA A 270 -10.72 -3.86 -13.43
C ALA A 270 -12.14 -3.66 -13.97
N ASP A 271 -13.12 -4.35 -13.39
CA ASP A 271 -14.53 -4.27 -13.78
C ASP A 271 -15.07 -2.84 -13.62
N THR A 272 -14.66 -2.14 -12.56
CA THR A 272 -15.06 -0.74 -12.33
C THR A 272 -14.56 0.20 -13.43
N PHE A 273 -13.37 -0.03 -13.98
CA PHE A 273 -12.84 0.77 -15.09
C PHE A 273 -13.49 0.44 -16.45
N GLU A 274 -14.16 -0.70 -16.57
CA GLU A 274 -14.99 -1.03 -17.73
C GLU A 274 -16.42 -0.46 -17.61
N GLY A 275 -16.77 0.10 -16.45
CA GLY A 275 -18.06 0.74 -16.18
C GLY A 275 -18.25 2.12 -16.84
N THR A 276 -19.26 2.86 -16.38
CA THR A 276 -19.56 4.21 -16.88
C THR A 276 -18.64 5.27 -16.28
N PHE A 277 -18.32 6.29 -17.07
CA PHE A 277 -17.63 7.48 -16.58
C PHE A 277 -18.61 8.38 -15.81
N LYS A 278 -18.08 9.26 -14.96
CA LYS A 278 -18.85 10.27 -14.22
C LYS A 278 -18.67 11.64 -14.88
N GLU A 279 -19.75 12.37 -15.12
CA GLU A 279 -19.71 13.74 -15.65
C GLU A 279 -20.49 14.71 -14.76
N GLN A 280 -20.11 15.98 -14.87
CA GLN A 280 -20.90 17.10 -14.37
C GLN A 280 -21.27 17.99 -15.56
N SER A 281 -22.55 18.02 -15.93
CA SER A 281 -23.02 18.73 -17.13
C SER A 281 -22.87 20.26 -17.04
N ALA A 282 -23.01 20.82 -15.84
CA ALA A 282 -22.81 22.23 -15.55
C ALA A 282 -22.37 22.40 -14.09
N ILE A 283 -21.73 23.53 -13.76
CA ILE A 283 -21.11 23.79 -12.44
C ILE A 283 -22.05 23.53 -11.25
N ASN A 284 -23.34 23.82 -11.40
CA ASN A 284 -24.38 23.64 -10.39
C ASN A 284 -25.17 22.33 -10.50
N SER A 285 -24.85 21.48 -11.47
CA SER A 285 -25.51 20.18 -11.67
C SER A 285 -24.89 19.11 -10.78
N ASN A 286 -25.67 18.07 -10.51
CA ASN A 286 -25.17 16.87 -9.85
C ASN A 286 -24.24 16.09 -10.80
N TRP A 287 -23.32 15.35 -10.20
CA TRP A 287 -22.48 14.40 -10.93
C TRP A 287 -23.29 13.15 -11.23
N LEU A 288 -23.35 12.77 -12.51
CA LEU A 288 -24.18 11.67 -13.01
C LEU A 288 -23.36 10.76 -13.94
N PRO A 289 -23.79 9.51 -14.16
CA PRO A 289 -23.18 8.63 -15.15
C PRO A 289 -23.28 9.23 -16.55
N VAL A 290 -22.17 9.17 -17.29
CA VAL A 290 -22.12 9.51 -18.71
C VAL A 290 -22.96 8.50 -19.50
N ASN A 291 -23.82 9.02 -20.38
CA ASN A 291 -24.55 8.19 -21.32
C ASN A 291 -23.58 7.46 -22.27
N SER A 292 -23.73 6.14 -22.43
CA SER A 292 -22.88 5.31 -23.28
C SER A 292 -22.77 5.82 -24.72
N ALA A 293 -23.81 6.47 -25.25
CA ALA A 293 -23.80 7.07 -26.60
C ALA A 293 -22.82 8.25 -26.76
N LYS A 294 -22.35 8.87 -25.65
CA LYS A 294 -21.33 9.92 -25.67
C LYS A 294 -19.90 9.38 -25.61
N VAL A 295 -19.73 8.11 -25.27
CA VAL A 295 -18.40 7.49 -25.14
C VAL A 295 -17.83 7.26 -26.54
N PRO A 296 -16.67 7.84 -26.88
CA PRO A 296 -16.09 7.71 -28.20
C PRO A 296 -15.45 6.32 -28.41
N GLU A 297 -15.26 5.97 -29.68
CA GLU A 297 -14.48 4.81 -30.10
C GLU A 297 -13.12 5.28 -30.68
N PRO A 298 -11.98 4.69 -30.24
CA PRO A 298 -11.85 3.64 -29.23
C PRO A 298 -12.17 4.13 -27.82
N ARG A 299 -12.64 3.21 -26.96
CA ARG A 299 -12.98 3.48 -25.56
C ARG A 299 -11.80 4.11 -24.80
N PRO A 300 -11.98 5.27 -24.16
CA PRO A 300 -10.96 5.90 -23.33
C PRO A 300 -10.43 4.97 -22.22
N GLY A 301 -9.11 4.99 -21.98
CA GLY A 301 -8.47 4.21 -20.92
C GLY A 301 -8.03 2.79 -21.30
N THR A 302 -8.29 2.34 -22.53
CA THR A 302 -7.76 1.06 -23.04
C THR A 302 -6.33 1.22 -23.55
N CYS A 303 -5.51 0.18 -23.38
CA CYS A 303 -4.13 0.21 -23.89
C CYS A 303 -4.09 -0.10 -25.39
N HIS A 304 -3.39 0.74 -26.14
CA HIS A 304 -3.22 0.62 -27.59
C HIS A 304 -1.76 0.40 -27.94
N ASN A 305 -1.51 -0.30 -29.06
CA ASN A 305 -0.15 -0.50 -29.58
C ASN A 305 0.56 0.82 -29.92
N ASP A 306 -0.19 1.84 -30.37
CA ASP A 306 0.33 3.19 -30.62
C ASP A 306 -0.69 4.26 -30.22
N SER A 307 -0.58 4.77 -28.99
CA SER A 307 -1.45 5.83 -28.46
C SER A 307 -1.38 7.16 -29.25
N ARG A 308 -0.33 7.36 -30.05
CA ARG A 308 -0.16 8.59 -30.86
C ARG A 308 -1.12 8.65 -32.04
N GLN A 309 -1.78 7.54 -32.36
CA GLN A 309 -2.78 7.44 -33.43
C GLN A 309 -4.22 7.59 -32.89
N LEU A 310 -4.38 7.83 -31.58
CA LEU A 310 -5.70 8.00 -30.99
C LEU A 310 -6.40 9.26 -31.54
N PRO A 311 -7.71 9.17 -31.84
CA PRO A 311 -8.49 10.33 -32.28
C PRO A 311 -8.56 11.42 -31.20
N ASP A 312 -8.53 12.69 -31.62
CA ASP A 312 -8.67 13.84 -30.72
C ASP A 312 -9.98 13.79 -29.90
N GLN A 313 -11.05 13.18 -30.43
CA GLN A 313 -12.31 13.02 -29.71
C GLN A 313 -12.14 12.18 -28.44
N THR A 314 -11.43 11.04 -28.51
CA THR A 314 -11.12 10.18 -27.35
C THR A 314 -10.25 10.92 -26.33
N LEU A 315 -9.26 11.69 -26.80
CA LEU A 315 -8.33 12.43 -25.94
C LEU A 315 -8.97 13.64 -25.25
N ASN A 316 -9.85 14.36 -25.94
CA ASN A 316 -10.61 15.44 -25.33
C ASN A 316 -11.65 14.89 -24.32
N PHE A 317 -12.21 13.71 -24.59
CA PHE A 317 -13.12 13.03 -23.67
C PHE A 317 -12.41 12.64 -22.38
N ILE A 318 -11.28 11.93 -22.44
CA ILE A 318 -10.60 11.42 -21.23
C ILE A 318 -10.13 12.54 -20.30
N LYS A 319 -9.73 13.70 -20.86
CA LYS A 319 -9.33 14.88 -20.07
C LYS A 319 -10.45 15.38 -19.14
N THR A 320 -11.70 15.24 -19.55
CA THR A 320 -12.87 15.72 -18.78
C THR A 320 -13.59 14.61 -18.02
N HIS A 321 -13.36 13.35 -18.41
CA HIS A 321 -14.08 12.16 -17.91
C HIS A 321 -13.10 11.11 -17.36
N ALA A 322 -12.14 11.52 -16.55
CA ALA A 322 -11.17 10.60 -15.96
C ALA A 322 -11.75 9.79 -14.77
N LEU A 323 -12.84 10.25 -14.17
CA LEU A 323 -13.46 9.63 -12.99
C LEU A 323 -14.53 8.61 -13.42
N MET A 324 -14.47 7.39 -12.87
CA MET A 324 -15.53 6.39 -13.01
C MET A 324 -16.72 6.70 -12.10
N ASP A 325 -17.92 6.35 -12.53
CA ASP A 325 -19.15 6.61 -11.78
C ASP A 325 -19.29 5.69 -10.56
N GLU A 326 -19.07 4.39 -10.79
CA GLU A 326 -19.11 3.35 -9.78
C GLU A 326 -17.86 3.32 -8.92
N SER A 327 -18.03 2.92 -7.67
CA SER A 327 -16.94 2.69 -6.72
C SER A 327 -16.55 1.22 -6.67
N VAL A 328 -15.26 0.94 -6.53
CA VAL A 328 -14.75 -0.43 -6.33
C VAL A 328 -15.29 -0.98 -5.00
N PRO A 329 -16.05 -2.09 -5.00
CA PRO A 329 -16.57 -2.69 -3.78
C PRO A 329 -15.46 -3.37 -2.96
N ALA A 330 -15.65 -3.45 -1.65
CA ALA A 330 -14.81 -4.29 -0.79
C ALA A 330 -15.07 -5.78 -1.09
N PHE A 331 -14.02 -6.59 -1.18
CA PHE A 331 -14.08 -7.99 -1.62
C PHE A 331 -15.04 -8.84 -0.78
N PHE A 332 -15.04 -8.66 0.53
CA PHE A 332 -15.94 -9.39 1.45
C PHE A 332 -17.30 -8.69 1.65
N GLY A 333 -17.59 -7.61 0.92
CA GLY A 333 -18.78 -6.78 1.09
C GLY A 333 -18.75 -5.84 2.32
N GLU A 334 -17.75 -6.00 3.20
CA GLU A 334 -17.58 -5.24 4.43
C GLU A 334 -16.09 -5.15 4.82
N PRO A 335 -15.70 -4.27 5.76
CA PRO A 335 -14.33 -4.20 6.26
C PRO A 335 -14.01 -5.42 7.13
N ILE A 336 -12.78 -5.91 7.03
CA ILE A 336 -12.32 -7.11 7.73
C ILE A 336 -12.12 -6.83 9.21
N VAL A 337 -11.41 -5.75 9.53
CA VAL A 337 -11.12 -5.33 10.91
C VAL A 337 -11.59 -3.89 11.06
N ILE A 338 -12.32 -3.62 12.13
CA ILE A 338 -12.77 -2.26 12.48
C ILE A 338 -12.31 -1.95 13.91
N ARG A 339 -11.72 -0.77 14.09
CA ARG A 339 -11.36 -0.22 15.40
C ARG A 339 -11.86 1.21 15.50
N THR A 340 -12.85 1.42 16.35
CA THR A 340 -13.25 2.74 16.83
C THR A 340 -12.53 2.99 18.15
N SER A 341 -11.52 3.86 18.15
CA SER A 341 -10.66 4.10 19.32
C SER A 341 -10.24 5.56 19.36
N PHE A 342 -10.36 6.19 20.52
CA PHE A 342 -9.82 7.54 20.72
C PHE A 342 -8.29 7.55 20.93
N HIS A 343 -7.65 6.39 21.00
CA HIS A 343 -6.23 6.27 21.37
C HIS A 343 -5.28 6.07 20.18
N TYR A 344 -5.78 5.57 19.05
CA TYR A 344 -4.94 5.29 17.89
C TYR A 344 -5.73 5.16 16.59
N ARG A 345 -5.03 5.41 15.48
CA ARG A 345 -5.47 5.11 14.10
C ARG A 345 -4.53 4.12 13.44
N PHE A 346 -5.04 3.37 12.46
CA PHE A 346 -4.22 2.49 11.63
C PHE A 346 -3.35 3.32 10.69
N THR A 347 -2.09 2.92 10.54
CA THR A 347 -1.11 3.62 9.69
C THR A 347 -0.59 2.73 8.56
N GLN A 348 -0.29 1.47 8.85
CA GLN A 348 0.43 0.57 7.96
C GLN A 348 -0.15 -0.84 8.00
N ILE A 349 0.04 -1.59 6.92
CA ILE A 349 -0.38 -2.99 6.85
C ILE A 349 0.66 -3.87 6.16
N ALA A 350 0.88 -5.06 6.70
CA ALA A 350 1.58 -6.15 6.04
C ALA A 350 0.77 -7.44 6.17
N VAL A 351 0.91 -8.34 5.21
CA VAL A 351 0.18 -9.60 5.18
C VAL A 351 1.15 -10.76 4.99
N ASP A 352 0.98 -11.81 5.79
CA ASP A 352 1.56 -13.12 5.50
C ASP A 352 0.48 -14.00 4.86
N PRO A 353 0.57 -14.28 3.55
CA PRO A 353 -0.54 -14.85 2.81
C PRO A 353 -0.65 -16.36 2.99
N GLN A 354 -1.89 -16.84 3.04
CA GLN A 354 -2.26 -18.26 2.91
C GLN A 354 -1.50 -19.18 3.88
N VAL A 355 -1.38 -18.78 5.14
CA VAL A 355 -0.80 -19.58 6.23
C VAL A 355 -1.65 -20.83 6.44
N LYS A 356 -1.05 -22.00 6.22
CA LYS A 356 -1.74 -23.28 6.29
C LYS A 356 -1.83 -23.81 7.71
N THR A 357 -3.04 -24.17 8.11
CA THR A 357 -3.36 -24.83 9.35
C THR A 357 -3.18 -26.35 9.24
N PRO A 358 -3.18 -27.08 10.37
CA PRO A 358 -3.57 -28.49 10.35
C PRO A 358 -4.93 -28.64 9.64
N GLY A 359 -5.07 -29.67 8.80
CA GLY A 359 -6.24 -29.82 7.93
C GLY A 359 -6.18 -29.10 6.59
N GLY A 360 -5.15 -28.26 6.37
CA GLY A 360 -4.91 -27.63 5.08
C GLY A 360 -5.77 -26.41 4.77
N LYS A 361 -6.58 -25.92 5.72
CA LYS A 361 -7.21 -24.59 5.58
C LYS A 361 -6.13 -23.52 5.56
N ALA A 362 -6.37 -22.44 4.83
CA ALA A 362 -5.40 -21.36 4.64
C ALA A 362 -6.02 -20.02 4.95
N TYR A 363 -5.27 -19.16 5.65
CA TYR A 363 -5.72 -17.83 6.06
C TYR A 363 -4.63 -16.79 5.79
N ASP A 364 -5.05 -15.59 5.40
CA ASP A 364 -4.16 -14.44 5.35
C ASP A 364 -4.04 -13.83 6.74
N VAL A 365 -2.81 -13.70 7.23
CA VAL A 365 -2.52 -13.10 8.53
C VAL A 365 -2.15 -11.63 8.34
N LEU A 366 -2.96 -10.75 8.93
CA LEU A 366 -2.84 -9.31 8.83
C LEU A 366 -2.01 -8.78 10.01
N PHE A 367 -1.00 -7.95 9.73
CA PHE A 367 -0.26 -7.18 10.71
C PHE A 367 -0.53 -5.69 10.46
N ILE A 368 -1.19 -5.03 11.41
CA ILE A 368 -1.71 -3.68 11.28
C ILE A 368 -0.96 -2.77 12.26
N GLY A 369 -0.25 -1.78 11.73
CA GLY A 369 0.47 -0.77 12.50
C GLY A 369 -0.43 0.39 12.87
N THR A 370 -0.05 1.09 13.94
CA THR A 370 -0.82 2.24 14.46
C THR A 370 0.07 3.47 14.67
N ASP A 371 -0.56 4.63 14.75
CA ASP A 371 0.09 5.92 15.04
C ASP A 371 0.63 6.02 16.48
N ASN A 372 0.28 5.10 17.37
CA ASN A 372 0.76 5.07 18.75
C ASN A 372 1.74 3.91 19.06
N GLY A 373 2.25 3.23 18.04
CA GLY A 373 3.31 2.24 18.18
C GLY A 373 2.85 0.80 18.47
N LYS A 374 1.54 0.54 18.41
CA LYS A 374 1.00 -0.81 18.48
C LYS A 374 1.00 -1.51 17.12
N ILE A 375 1.16 -2.83 17.17
CA ILE A 375 0.95 -3.75 16.06
C ILE A 375 -0.17 -4.72 16.45
N ILE A 376 -1.21 -4.74 15.64
CA ILE A 376 -2.37 -5.63 15.80
C ILE A 376 -2.23 -6.77 14.81
N LYS A 377 -2.30 -8.00 15.30
CA LYS A 377 -2.35 -9.21 14.49
C LYS A 377 -3.79 -9.68 14.40
N ALA A 378 -4.30 -9.83 13.17
CA ALA A 378 -5.68 -10.24 12.93
C ALA A 378 -5.82 -11.14 11.70
N ILE A 379 -6.96 -11.81 11.59
CA ILE A 379 -7.35 -12.64 10.45
C ILE A 379 -8.84 -12.48 10.14
N ASN A 380 -9.26 -12.88 8.94
CA ASN A 380 -10.65 -13.18 8.65
C ASN A 380 -10.89 -14.67 8.87
N ALA A 381 -11.56 -15.05 9.96
CA ALA A 381 -11.69 -16.43 10.41
C ALA A 381 -12.58 -17.32 9.51
N VAL A 382 -13.31 -16.72 8.58
CA VAL A 382 -14.16 -17.43 7.61
C VAL A 382 -13.65 -17.29 6.18
N SER A 383 -12.48 -16.69 5.95
CA SER A 383 -11.97 -16.43 4.59
C SER A 383 -11.78 -17.69 3.76
N TYR A 384 -11.45 -18.81 4.42
CA TYR A 384 -11.35 -20.11 3.76
C TYR A 384 -12.72 -20.63 3.31
N ASP A 385 -13.73 -20.53 4.16
CA ASP A 385 -15.07 -21.10 3.93
C ASP A 385 -16.00 -20.16 3.12
N SER A 386 -15.75 -18.84 3.10
CA SER A 386 -16.59 -17.85 2.43
C SER A 386 -15.80 -16.64 1.94
N ASN A 387 -16.22 -16.10 0.80
CA ASN A 387 -15.77 -14.82 0.24
C ASN A 387 -16.82 -13.71 0.34
N LYS A 388 -17.94 -13.92 1.04
CA LYS A 388 -19.08 -12.99 1.06
C LYS A 388 -19.24 -12.18 2.34
N ARG A 389 -18.41 -12.44 3.35
CA ARG A 389 -18.44 -11.77 4.64
C ARG A 389 -17.08 -11.85 5.32
N ALA A 390 -16.87 -11.01 6.32
CA ALA A 390 -15.68 -11.05 7.15
C ALA A 390 -16.03 -11.28 8.62
N VAL A 391 -15.27 -12.17 9.27
CA VAL A 391 -15.35 -12.36 10.73
C VAL A 391 -13.96 -12.09 11.31
N PRO A 392 -13.73 -10.87 11.86
CA PRO A 392 -12.43 -10.55 12.44
C PRO A 392 -12.15 -11.40 13.66
N VAL A 393 -10.95 -11.97 13.70
CA VAL A 393 -10.34 -12.46 14.95
C VAL A 393 -9.07 -11.67 15.17
N VAL A 394 -9.03 -10.94 16.30
CA VAL A 394 -7.84 -10.22 16.75
C VAL A 394 -7.04 -11.17 17.64
N ILE A 395 -5.90 -11.61 17.14
CA ILE A 395 -5.04 -12.61 17.80
C ILE A 395 -4.16 -11.95 18.86
N GLU A 396 -3.56 -10.81 18.53
CA GLU A 396 -2.62 -10.13 19.41
C GLU A 396 -2.67 -8.62 19.19
N GLU A 397 -2.54 -7.85 20.27
CA GLU A 397 -2.26 -6.42 20.23
C GLU A 397 -0.96 -6.15 21.01
N LEU A 398 0.13 -5.91 20.28
CA LEU A 398 1.46 -5.75 20.84
C LEU A 398 1.87 -4.28 20.82
N GLN A 399 2.27 -3.72 21.96
CA GLN A 399 2.99 -2.45 22.00
C GLN A 399 4.44 -2.69 21.51
N ALA A 400 4.68 -2.46 20.23
CA ALA A 400 5.99 -2.74 19.61
C ALA A 400 6.98 -1.60 19.82
N PHE A 401 6.50 -0.36 19.73
CA PHE A 401 7.28 0.85 19.95
C PHE A 401 6.78 1.61 21.17
N ALA A 402 7.52 2.60 21.66
CA ALA A 402 7.04 3.48 22.73
C ALA A 402 5.72 4.17 22.34
N ALA A 403 4.84 4.42 23.32
CA ALA A 403 3.58 5.11 23.09
C ALA A 403 3.82 6.49 22.45
N GLY A 404 3.12 6.77 21.35
CA GLY A 404 3.32 7.98 20.54
C GLY A 404 4.41 7.89 19.47
N SER A 405 5.08 6.74 19.33
CA SER A 405 5.98 6.46 18.21
C SER A 405 5.22 5.72 17.10
N PRO A 406 4.85 6.39 15.98
CA PRO A 406 4.01 5.78 14.96
C PRO A 406 4.74 4.67 14.19
N VAL A 407 4.01 3.59 13.89
CA VAL A 407 4.47 2.56 12.95
C VAL A 407 4.42 3.16 11.54
N ARG A 408 5.59 3.37 10.94
CA ARG A 408 5.76 3.96 9.60
C ARG A 408 5.84 2.93 8.49
N ALA A 409 6.22 1.70 8.80
CA ALA A 409 6.15 0.60 7.85
C ALA A 409 6.16 -0.77 8.51
N LEU A 410 5.59 -1.73 7.78
CA LEU A 410 5.56 -3.14 8.15
C LEU A 410 5.93 -3.98 6.92
N ARG A 411 6.73 -5.03 7.12
CA ARG A 411 7.06 -5.99 6.07
C ARG A 411 7.22 -7.38 6.65
N VAL A 412 6.55 -8.36 6.05
CA VAL A 412 6.84 -9.77 6.32
C VAL A 412 8.08 -10.17 5.51
N ALA A 413 9.15 -10.53 6.21
CA ALA A 413 10.41 -10.94 5.63
C ALA A 413 10.59 -12.46 5.75
N ARG A 414 10.77 -13.13 4.61
CA ARG A 414 11.13 -14.56 4.53
C ARG A 414 12.59 -14.68 4.10
N ALA A 415 13.45 -15.21 4.98
CA ALA A 415 14.88 -15.38 4.74
C ALA A 415 15.26 -16.87 4.71
N GLY A 416 15.23 -17.49 3.52
CA GLY A 416 15.72 -18.87 3.33
C GLY A 416 14.99 -19.92 4.18
N ARG A 417 15.76 -20.77 4.88
CA ARG A 417 15.25 -21.85 5.76
C ARG A 417 14.84 -21.36 7.16
N ASP A 418 15.07 -20.09 7.50
CA ASP A 418 14.72 -19.52 8.80
C ASP A 418 13.23 -19.15 8.89
N ALA A 419 12.72 -19.14 10.12
CA ALA A 419 11.37 -18.68 10.45
C ALA A 419 11.18 -17.23 10.00
N ALA A 420 10.12 -16.99 9.22
CA ALA A 420 9.75 -15.67 8.76
C ALA A 420 9.57 -14.67 9.93
N ARG A 421 9.90 -13.40 9.68
CA ARG A 421 9.89 -12.31 10.67
C ARG A 421 9.03 -11.16 10.20
N LEU A 422 8.47 -10.41 11.13
CA LEU A 422 7.87 -9.11 10.86
C LEU A 422 8.91 -8.02 11.11
N ILE A 423 9.27 -7.29 10.06
CA ILE A 423 10.06 -6.07 10.17
C ILE A 423 9.10 -4.92 10.40
N ALA A 424 9.25 -4.23 11.53
CA ALA A 424 8.48 -3.06 11.88
C ALA A 424 9.41 -1.86 11.98
N VAL A 425 8.95 -0.71 11.47
CA VAL A 425 9.75 0.51 11.41
C VAL A 425 8.97 1.68 11.99
N SER A 426 9.59 2.45 12.87
CA SER A 426 9.13 3.75 13.36
C SER A 426 10.11 4.86 12.96
N ASP A 427 9.82 6.11 13.31
CA ASP A 427 10.68 7.26 12.98
C ASP A 427 12.12 7.13 13.52
N ARG A 428 12.36 6.32 14.57
CA ARG A 428 13.65 6.24 15.27
C ARG A 428 14.26 4.84 15.36
N GLU A 429 13.47 3.80 15.15
CA GLU A 429 13.90 2.42 15.42
C GLU A 429 13.30 1.42 14.43
N VAL A 430 14.04 0.33 14.20
CA VAL A 430 13.64 -0.82 13.39
C VAL A 430 13.66 -2.05 14.27
N LEU A 431 12.57 -2.83 14.27
CA LEU A 431 12.43 -4.06 15.04
C LEU A 431 12.22 -5.26 14.13
N SER A 432 12.79 -6.40 14.52
CA SER A 432 12.54 -7.72 13.90
C SER A 432 11.80 -8.60 14.90
N LEU A 433 10.51 -8.80 14.66
CA LEU A 433 9.59 -9.54 15.53
C LEU A 433 9.29 -10.93 14.97
N ARG A 434 9.01 -11.88 15.85
CA ARG A 434 8.46 -13.19 15.44
C ARG A 434 7.02 -12.99 14.96
N LEU A 435 6.60 -13.73 13.92
CA LEU A 435 5.22 -13.69 13.41
C LEU A 435 4.19 -14.32 14.37
N HIS A 436 4.65 -15.17 15.29
CA HIS A 436 3.81 -15.90 16.22
C HIS A 436 4.49 -16.10 17.57
N ARG A 437 3.69 -16.45 18.58
CA ARG A 437 4.15 -16.73 19.96
C ARG A 437 3.67 -18.07 20.50
N CYS A 438 3.41 -19.03 19.62
CA CYS A 438 2.90 -20.37 19.97
C CYS A 438 3.70 -21.08 21.08
N SER A 439 5.02 -20.94 21.10
CA SER A 439 5.89 -21.59 22.09
C SER A 439 6.04 -20.79 23.39
N SER A 440 5.02 -20.02 23.80
CA SER A 440 5.04 -19.31 25.08
C SER A 440 4.84 -20.27 26.24
N GLU A 441 5.65 -20.14 27.30
CA GLU A 441 5.47 -20.89 28.55
C GLU A 441 4.11 -20.61 29.23
N LYS A 442 3.44 -19.51 28.85
CA LYS A 442 2.10 -19.18 29.33
C LYS A 442 1.00 -20.08 28.74
N ILE A 443 1.28 -20.81 27.66
CA ILE A 443 0.31 -21.70 27.02
C ILE A 443 0.57 -23.12 27.53
N SER A 444 -0.20 -23.52 28.52
CA SER A 444 -0.01 -24.76 29.28
C SER A 444 -0.99 -25.87 28.90
N SER A 445 -2.11 -25.52 28.24
CA SER A 445 -3.16 -26.47 27.89
C SER A 445 -3.56 -26.44 26.41
N CYS A 446 -4.21 -27.53 25.98
CA CYS A 446 -4.80 -27.67 24.64
C CYS A 446 -5.79 -26.53 24.35
N SER A 447 -6.69 -26.26 25.30
CA SER A 447 -7.72 -25.24 25.18
C SER A 447 -7.13 -23.83 25.08
N GLU A 448 -6.09 -23.51 25.85
CA GLU A 448 -5.37 -22.23 25.73
C GLU A 448 -4.71 -22.07 24.37
N CYS A 449 -4.06 -23.12 23.83
CA CYS A 449 -3.42 -23.05 22.51
C CYS A 449 -4.43 -22.84 21.39
N VAL A 450 -5.57 -23.54 21.42
CA VAL A 450 -6.62 -23.42 20.41
C VAL A 450 -7.36 -22.08 20.52
N ALA A 451 -7.56 -21.57 21.75
CA ALA A 451 -8.20 -20.27 21.99
C ALA A 451 -7.43 -19.08 21.43
N LEU A 452 -6.13 -19.24 21.11
CA LEU A 452 -5.37 -18.19 20.40
C LEU A 452 -5.92 -17.91 19.00
N GLN A 453 -6.57 -18.89 18.37
CA GLN A 453 -7.07 -18.81 16.99
C GLN A 453 -5.99 -18.39 15.98
N ASP A 454 -4.71 -18.57 16.32
CA ASP A 454 -3.57 -18.17 15.52
C ASP A 454 -3.26 -19.27 14.48
N PRO A 455 -3.34 -19.01 13.16
CA PRO A 455 -3.11 -20.02 12.13
C PRO A 455 -1.73 -20.68 12.20
N TYR A 456 -0.73 -20.01 12.78
CA TYR A 456 0.59 -20.62 12.97
C TYR A 456 0.61 -21.65 14.11
N CYS A 457 -0.30 -21.57 15.08
CA CYS A 457 -0.25 -22.32 16.32
C CYS A 457 -1.19 -23.52 16.30
N ALA A 458 -0.70 -24.68 16.73
CA ALA A 458 -1.52 -25.86 16.95
C ALA A 458 -1.01 -26.65 18.16
N TRP A 459 -1.91 -27.35 18.84
CA TRP A 459 -1.55 -28.21 19.96
C TRP A 459 -1.02 -29.55 19.45
N ASP A 460 0.24 -29.86 19.76
CA ASP A 460 0.86 -31.16 19.44
C ASP A 460 0.45 -32.18 20.50
N LYS A 461 -0.43 -33.12 20.13
CA LYS A 461 -0.94 -34.16 21.03
C LYS A 461 0.17 -35.03 21.61
N GLN A 462 1.17 -35.36 20.80
CA GLN A 462 2.24 -36.28 21.21
C GLN A 462 3.23 -35.60 22.16
N ALA A 463 3.53 -34.33 21.90
CA ALA A 463 4.45 -33.57 22.72
C ALA A 463 3.78 -32.87 23.92
N GLY A 464 2.44 -32.82 23.97
CA GLY A 464 1.68 -32.16 25.03
C GLY A 464 1.99 -30.66 25.15
N ARG A 465 2.21 -29.98 24.01
CA ARG A 465 2.54 -28.53 24.01
C ARG A 465 2.07 -27.82 22.75
N CYS A 466 1.84 -26.52 22.86
CA CYS A 466 1.55 -25.67 21.70
C CYS A 466 2.80 -25.49 20.85
N ARG A 467 2.68 -25.67 19.52
CA ARG A 467 3.78 -25.54 18.57
C ARG A 467 3.36 -24.68 17.39
N ALA A 468 4.37 -24.05 16.78
CA ALA A 468 4.22 -23.37 15.52
C ALA A 468 4.50 -24.30 14.34
N TYR A 469 3.97 -23.97 13.17
CA TYR A 469 4.41 -24.59 11.93
C TYR A 469 5.92 -24.40 11.74
N SER A 470 6.65 -25.49 11.50
CA SER A 470 8.07 -25.45 11.14
C SER A 470 8.36 -26.38 9.96
N HIS A 471 9.11 -25.89 8.97
CA HIS A 471 9.58 -26.69 7.85
C HIS A 471 10.34 -27.93 8.37
N GLY A 472 9.85 -29.12 8.04
CA GLY A 472 10.40 -30.40 8.52
C GLY A 472 9.43 -31.23 9.40
N VAL A 473 8.30 -30.66 9.82
CA VAL A 473 7.23 -31.43 10.46
C VAL A 473 6.40 -32.13 9.38
N SER A 474 6.78 -33.36 9.03
CA SER A 474 6.10 -34.20 8.02
C SER A 474 4.61 -34.50 8.31
N ARG A 475 4.13 -34.12 9.50
CA ARG A 475 2.76 -34.38 10.00
C ARG A 475 1.92 -33.13 10.24
N TRP A 476 2.35 -31.91 9.87
CA TRP A 476 1.58 -30.69 10.21
C TRP A 476 0.14 -30.70 9.68
N LEU A 477 -0.09 -31.36 8.54
CA LEU A 477 -1.42 -31.49 7.95
C LEU A 477 -2.29 -32.57 8.61
N ASP A 478 -1.74 -33.41 9.50
CA ASP A 478 -2.48 -34.45 10.20
C ASP A 478 -3.27 -33.87 11.39
N GLU A 479 -4.56 -33.65 11.19
CA GLU A 479 -5.50 -33.16 12.20
C GLU A 479 -5.61 -34.08 13.43
N ASN A 480 -5.25 -35.37 13.31
CA ASN A 480 -5.26 -36.27 14.47
C ASN A 480 -4.07 -36.03 15.40
N SER A 481 -2.99 -35.47 14.88
CA SER A 481 -1.75 -35.17 15.61
C SER A 481 -1.72 -33.73 16.13
N PHE A 482 -2.32 -32.78 15.39
CA PHE A 482 -2.32 -31.36 15.71
C PHE A 482 -3.73 -30.80 15.81
N TYR A 483 -4.09 -30.30 16.99
CA TYR A 483 -5.41 -29.71 17.22
C TYR A 483 -5.38 -28.20 17.05
N GLN A 484 -6.30 -27.70 16.23
CA GLN A 484 -6.47 -26.27 15.98
C GLN A 484 -7.93 -25.99 15.58
N SER A 485 -8.42 -24.80 15.93
CA SER A 485 -9.66 -24.26 15.38
C SER A 485 -9.59 -22.74 15.30
N VAL A 486 -9.29 -22.23 14.10
CA VAL A 486 -9.20 -20.79 13.83
C VAL A 486 -10.56 -20.11 13.94
N SER A 487 -11.62 -20.74 13.41
CA SER A 487 -12.94 -20.13 13.33
C SER A 487 -13.69 -20.06 14.65
N THR A 488 -13.49 -21.06 15.53
CA THR A 488 -14.26 -21.14 16.80
C THR A 488 -13.42 -20.91 18.06
N GLY A 489 -12.09 -21.04 17.98
CA GLY A 489 -11.24 -21.00 19.18
C GLY A 489 -11.46 -22.15 20.16
N SER A 490 -12.15 -23.21 19.73
CA SER A 490 -12.42 -24.41 20.52
C SER A 490 -12.31 -25.67 19.68
N HIS A 491 -11.77 -26.75 20.25
CA HIS A 491 -11.60 -28.04 19.59
C HIS A 491 -12.14 -29.15 20.48
N ALA A 492 -12.97 -30.05 19.94
CA ALA A 492 -13.68 -31.07 20.71
C ALA A 492 -12.78 -32.05 21.47
N ALA A 493 -11.54 -32.25 20.99
CA ALA A 493 -10.55 -33.10 21.66
C ALA A 493 -9.76 -32.38 22.77
N CYS A 494 -9.92 -31.07 22.96
CA CYS A 494 -9.32 -30.35 24.08
C CYS A 494 -10.25 -30.39 25.29
N PRO A 495 -9.78 -30.83 26.47
CA PRO A 495 -10.59 -30.82 27.69
C PRO A 495 -10.90 -29.38 28.14
N HIS A 496 -12.12 -29.19 28.67
CA HIS A 496 -12.59 -27.90 29.20
C HIS A 496 -11.86 -27.47 30.47
#